data_AF-A0AA41Q5R6-F1
#
_entry.id   AF-A0AA41Q5R6-F1
#
_cell.length_a   1.000
_cell.length_b   1.000
_cell.length_c   1.000
_cell.angle_alpha   90.00
_cell.angle_beta   90.00
_cell.angle_gamma   90.00
#
_symmetry.space_group_name_H-M   'P 1'
#
loop_
_entity.id
_entity.type
_entity.pdbx_description
1 polymer ?
#
loop_
_entity_poly.entity_id
_entity_poly.type
_entity_poly.pdbx_seq_one_letter_code
_entity_poly.pdbx_strand_id
1 'polypeptide(L)'
;MPLPPDGASWPPAQWTPSYATMRLNDAWYSGDKSRLAAAAGIHQPQQTRRRWSLWRRKDHAAPAPVGLHIPLPADIARTSATMLFADMPTITVDNGPTNDRLAELIVEARIKQTLLAAGEQCAAMNGIYLRVTWDKEVLPDRPILSVMQPDRADPEFRHGILTAVTFWRDLTVDGASTVWRHLERYEPGRIVHSLYKGTGTNLGKRQPSLGSHPQTADLAKSLGPDGESIATGYPGLAAAYIPNMLPNRLDRASPVGRSDFDQCYDFFNPLDATWTSWMRDLKLARSRIIVPKGYLRDRGPGLGAEFDDDAEVYEALNIPPTEAGAGITLNQFEIRVAQHMSTAEFNVRQAVQTAGYDAQAFGMDGGGQPITATEVNARTSRSMGTRDAKIGYWTPELASILEAFLAIDRAQFNRPNVVERPTVEFPEGVSETALQIATTIEMLSRAGAISTETKVRLAHPDWDEQDVKAEVAKILAELGMAVADPTRVGADNVPPPAGDEPEPEDDEAEQVPEFAGG
;
A
#
# COMPACT_ATOMS: atom_id res chain seq x y z
N MET A 1 -21.52 -21.60 -0.38
CA MET A 1 -22.60 -21.98 0.55
C MET A 1 -23.67 -20.90 0.51
N PRO A 2 -24.93 -21.16 0.90
CA PRO A 2 -25.87 -20.06 1.14
C PRO A 2 -25.33 -19.13 2.24
N LEU A 3 -25.95 -17.96 2.40
CA LEU A 3 -25.70 -17.07 3.53
C LEU A 3 -25.78 -17.83 4.87
N PRO A 4 -25.05 -17.39 5.92
CA PRO A 4 -24.99 -18.11 7.18
C PRO A 4 -26.37 -18.33 7.79
N PRO A 5 -26.63 -19.50 8.41
CA PRO A 5 -27.91 -19.76 9.05
C PRO A 5 -28.12 -18.88 10.30
N ASP A 6 -29.38 -18.74 10.71
CA ASP A 6 -29.73 -18.08 11.97
C ASP A 6 -28.97 -18.70 13.15
N GLY A 7 -28.47 -17.85 14.04
CA GLY A 7 -27.77 -18.25 15.25
C GLY A 7 -26.33 -18.70 15.04
N ALA A 8 -25.76 -18.56 13.84
CA ALA A 8 -24.37 -18.90 13.56
C ALA A 8 -23.38 -18.17 14.49
N SER A 9 -22.31 -18.85 14.89
CA SER A 9 -21.21 -18.20 15.62
C SER A 9 -20.53 -17.16 14.73
N TRP A 10 -20.30 -15.96 15.28
CA TRP A 10 -19.78 -14.83 14.51
C TRP A 10 -18.69 -14.07 15.29
N PRO A 11 -17.59 -13.62 14.66
CA PRO A 11 -17.15 -13.93 13.29
C PRO A 11 -17.02 -15.45 13.02
N PRO A 12 -16.96 -15.88 11.75
CA PRO A 12 -16.92 -17.30 11.41
C PRO A 12 -15.81 -18.04 12.15
N ALA A 13 -16.16 -19.12 12.84
CA ALA A 13 -15.25 -19.84 13.73
C ALA A 13 -14.00 -20.36 13.00
N GLN A 14 -14.14 -20.82 11.74
CA GLN A 14 -13.02 -21.36 10.98
C GLN A 14 -11.86 -20.38 10.75
N TRP A 15 -12.15 -19.07 10.73
CA TRP A 15 -11.16 -18.02 10.45
C TRP A 15 -10.63 -17.33 11.71
N THR A 16 -11.07 -17.77 12.89
CA THR A 16 -10.70 -17.16 14.18
C THR A 16 -9.18 -17.01 14.38
N PRO A 17 -8.33 -18.02 14.06
CA PRO A 17 -6.88 -17.86 14.17
C PRO A 17 -6.31 -16.77 13.25
N SER A 18 -6.80 -16.71 12.00
CA SER A 18 -6.41 -15.69 11.02
C SER A 18 -6.81 -14.30 11.51
N TYR A 19 -8.04 -14.12 11.97
CA TYR A 19 -8.53 -12.84 12.51
C TYR A 19 -7.82 -12.43 13.80
N ALA A 20 -7.37 -13.37 14.63
CA ALA A 20 -6.56 -13.06 15.80
C ALA A 20 -5.18 -12.50 15.39
N THR A 21 -4.57 -13.09 14.36
CA THR A 21 -3.29 -12.60 13.80
C THR A 21 -3.45 -11.21 13.17
N MET A 22 -4.51 -11.00 12.38
CA MET A 22 -4.81 -9.70 11.76
C MET A 22 -5.05 -8.61 12.82
N ARG A 23 -5.76 -8.93 13.92
CA ARG A 23 -5.93 -7.98 15.04
C ARG A 23 -4.62 -7.63 15.74
N LEU A 24 -3.68 -8.57 15.85
CA LEU A 24 -2.34 -8.29 16.35
C LEU A 24 -1.60 -7.35 15.39
N ASN A 25 -1.68 -7.61 14.09
CA ASN A 25 -1.06 -6.76 13.06
C ASN A 25 -1.63 -5.36 13.07
N ASP A 26 -2.95 -5.21 13.17
CA ASP A 26 -3.64 -3.93 13.27
C ASP A 26 -3.19 -3.12 14.49
N ALA A 27 -2.97 -3.78 15.63
CA ALA A 27 -2.43 -3.11 16.80
C ALA A 27 -1.01 -2.55 16.56
N TRP A 28 -0.13 -3.34 15.93
CA TRP A 28 1.23 -2.89 15.58
C TRP A 28 1.26 -1.84 14.47
N TYR A 29 0.39 -1.97 13.47
CA TYR A 29 0.28 -1.04 12.35
C TYR A 29 -0.29 0.31 12.78
N SER A 30 -1.39 0.32 13.55
CA SER A 30 -2.02 1.56 14.01
C SER A 30 -1.20 2.31 15.06
N GLY A 31 -0.32 1.61 15.77
CA GLY A 31 0.40 2.16 16.91
C GLY A 31 -0.49 2.59 18.07
N ASP A 32 -1.77 2.18 18.08
CA ASP A 32 -2.70 2.50 19.15
C ASP A 32 -2.29 1.74 20.42
N LYS A 33 -1.87 2.52 21.42
CA LYS A 33 -1.36 2.01 22.71
C LYS A 33 -2.38 1.11 23.43
N SER A 34 -3.67 1.41 23.31
CA SER A 34 -4.74 0.62 23.94
C SER A 34 -4.91 -0.72 23.23
N ARG A 35 -4.88 -0.72 21.90
CA ARG A 35 -4.94 -1.94 21.08
C ARG A 35 -3.72 -2.84 21.30
N LEU A 36 -2.52 -2.25 21.37
CA LEU A 36 -1.28 -2.97 21.67
C LEU A 36 -1.32 -3.62 23.06
N ALA A 37 -1.78 -2.89 24.07
CA ALA A 37 -1.96 -3.43 25.42
C ALA A 37 -2.97 -4.59 25.45
N ALA A 38 -4.07 -4.48 24.72
CA ALA A 38 -5.06 -5.55 24.59
C ALA A 38 -4.49 -6.77 23.85
N ALA A 39 -3.78 -6.57 22.74
CA ALA A 39 -3.17 -7.63 21.93
C ALA A 39 -2.09 -8.40 22.71
N ALA A 40 -1.29 -7.71 23.54
CA ALA A 40 -0.32 -8.33 24.45
C ALA A 40 -0.96 -9.29 25.48
N GLY A 41 -2.25 -9.10 25.79
CA GLY A 41 -3.03 -9.98 26.66
C GLY A 41 -3.53 -11.28 26.00
N ILE A 42 -3.57 -11.35 24.66
CA ILE A 42 -4.22 -12.43 23.90
C ILE A 42 -3.24 -13.59 23.55
N HIS A 43 -1.93 -13.38 23.63
CA HIS A 43 -0.90 -14.31 23.14
C HIS A 43 -0.16 -15.16 24.21
N GLN A 44 -0.78 -15.55 25.32
CA GLN A 44 -0.03 -16.23 26.41
C GLN A 44 -0.49 -17.66 26.75
N PRO A 45 0.24 -18.70 26.29
CA PRO A 45 0.35 -19.94 27.05
C PRO A 45 1.02 -19.66 28.41
N GLN A 46 0.55 -20.33 29.46
CA GLN A 46 0.79 -20.05 30.87
C GLN A 46 2.28 -19.99 31.31
N GLN A 47 3.22 -20.46 30.49
CA GLN A 47 4.66 -20.52 30.78
C GLN A 47 5.45 -19.25 30.37
N THR A 48 4.99 -18.44 29.41
CA THR A 48 5.70 -17.20 28.98
C THR A 48 5.44 -15.98 29.86
N ARG A 49 4.53 -16.10 30.84
CA ARG A 49 4.25 -15.09 31.89
C ARG A 49 5.50 -14.54 32.59
N ARG A 50 6.60 -15.30 32.62
CA ARG A 50 7.86 -14.90 33.28
C ARG A 50 8.82 -14.07 32.41
N ARG A 51 8.69 -14.10 31.07
CA ARG A 51 9.57 -13.29 30.17
C ARG A 51 8.94 -11.95 29.79
N TRP A 52 7.61 -11.85 29.77
CA TRP A 52 6.88 -10.60 29.46
C TRP A 52 6.45 -9.82 30.71
N SER A 53 6.94 -10.20 31.89
CA SER A 53 6.72 -9.48 33.16
C SER A 53 7.35 -8.07 33.19
N LEU A 54 8.00 -7.62 32.12
CA LEU A 54 8.50 -6.26 31.93
C LEU A 54 7.37 -5.21 31.90
N TRP A 55 6.15 -5.58 31.51
CA TRP A 55 4.97 -4.69 31.51
C TRP A 55 4.10 -4.81 32.77
N ARG A 56 4.47 -5.69 33.70
CA ARG A 56 3.76 -5.86 34.98
C ARG A 56 4.77 -5.98 36.11
N ARG A 57 5.48 -4.88 36.36
CA ARG A 57 5.99 -4.61 37.70
C ARG A 57 4.80 -4.58 38.66
N LYS A 58 4.81 -5.47 39.67
CA LYS A 58 4.07 -5.23 40.90
C LYS A 58 4.81 -4.14 41.68
N ASP A 59 4.82 -2.92 41.14
CA ASP A 59 5.34 -1.76 41.84
C ASP A 59 4.13 -0.91 42.25
N HIS A 60 4.16 -0.46 43.51
CA HIS A 60 3.12 0.26 44.22
C HIS A 60 2.43 1.35 43.37
N ALA A 61 1.10 1.26 43.23
CA ALA A 61 0.12 2.34 42.99
C ALA A 61 0.45 3.49 42.01
N ALA A 62 1.41 3.33 41.09
CA ALA A 62 1.66 4.26 40.00
C ALA A 62 1.34 3.56 38.67
N PRO A 63 0.59 4.18 37.74
CA PRO A 63 0.40 3.62 36.41
C PRO A 63 1.76 3.46 35.74
N ALA A 64 2.10 2.25 35.32
CA ALA A 64 3.31 2.02 34.54
C ALA A 64 3.27 2.95 33.31
N PRO A 65 4.34 3.70 33.01
CA PRO A 65 4.34 4.57 31.84
C PRO A 65 4.06 3.71 30.61
N VAL A 66 3.07 4.12 29.82
CA VAL A 66 2.75 3.45 28.56
C VAL A 66 3.99 3.58 27.68
N GLY A 67 4.58 2.44 27.31
CA GLY A 67 5.79 2.40 26.49
C GLY A 67 5.66 3.26 25.23
N LEU A 68 6.79 3.78 24.78
CA LEU A 68 6.86 4.41 23.47
C LEU A 68 6.69 3.33 22.41
N HIS A 69 5.85 3.62 21.42
CA HIS A 69 5.70 2.78 20.25
C HIS A 69 6.38 3.47 19.07
N ILE A 70 7.29 2.76 18.41
CA ILE A 70 7.95 3.23 17.21
C ILE A 70 7.20 2.68 16.00
N PRO A 71 6.73 3.55 15.07
CA PRO A 71 5.86 3.17 13.96
C PRO A 71 6.58 2.42 12.81
N LEU A 72 7.62 1.65 13.12
CA LEU A 72 8.32 0.80 12.15
C LEU A 72 7.38 -0.16 11.39
N PRO A 73 6.34 -0.78 12.01
CA PRO A 73 5.39 -1.59 11.26
C PRO A 73 4.65 -0.79 10.19
N ALA A 74 4.25 0.44 10.48
CA ALA A 74 3.62 1.33 9.50
C ALA A 74 4.61 1.70 8.38
N ASP A 75 5.85 2.01 8.71
CA ASP A 75 6.90 2.32 7.72
C ASP A 75 7.17 1.13 6.78
N ILE A 76 7.17 -0.11 7.31
CA ILE A 76 7.30 -1.34 6.51
C ILE A 76 6.13 -1.47 5.53
N ALA A 77 4.89 -1.31 6.02
CA ALA A 77 3.69 -1.43 5.20
C ALA A 77 3.65 -0.36 4.09
N ARG A 78 3.97 0.90 4.45
CA ARG A 78 4.05 2.01 3.50
C ARG A 78 5.14 1.80 2.45
N THR A 79 6.32 1.31 2.86
CA THR A 79 7.41 1.00 1.93
C THR A 79 6.99 -0.09 0.95
N SER A 80 6.33 -1.15 1.43
CA SER A 80 5.76 -2.18 0.55
C SER A 80 4.82 -1.61 -0.51
N ALA A 81 3.90 -0.72 -0.10
CA ALA A 81 2.91 -0.14 -0.99
C ALA A 81 3.55 0.78 -2.03
N THR A 82 4.50 1.62 -1.59
CA THR A 82 5.23 2.55 -2.44
C THR A 82 6.03 1.80 -3.49
N MET A 83 6.70 0.71 -3.12
CA MET A 83 7.43 -0.12 -4.09
C MET A 83 6.55 -0.73 -5.17
N LEU A 84 5.28 -1.03 -4.86
CA LEU A 84 4.34 -1.62 -5.82
C LEU A 84 3.61 -0.58 -6.68
N PHE A 85 3.22 0.55 -6.09
CA PHE A 85 2.22 1.46 -6.68
C PHE A 85 2.63 2.94 -6.68
N ALA A 86 3.88 3.28 -6.34
CA ALA A 86 4.40 4.64 -6.56
C ALA A 86 4.24 5.02 -8.03
N ASP A 87 4.68 4.13 -8.91
CA ASP A 87 4.39 4.13 -10.33
C ASP A 87 3.27 3.13 -10.60
N MET A 88 2.28 3.57 -11.37
CA MET A 88 1.10 2.78 -11.67
C MET A 88 1.46 1.72 -12.72
N PRO A 89 1.08 0.44 -12.56
CA PRO A 89 1.20 -0.52 -13.66
C PRO A 89 0.49 -0.03 -14.92
N THR A 90 1.06 -0.34 -16.07
CA THR A 90 0.39 -0.17 -17.36
C THR A 90 -0.76 -1.17 -17.44
N ILE A 91 -1.97 -0.68 -17.69
CA ILE A 91 -3.17 -1.52 -17.82
C ILE A 91 -3.81 -1.23 -19.15
N THR A 92 -3.93 -2.27 -19.98
CA THR A 92 -4.41 -2.14 -21.35
C THR A 92 -5.37 -3.27 -21.74
N VAL A 93 -6.20 -3.01 -22.74
CA VAL A 93 -7.03 -4.00 -23.45
C VAL A 93 -6.85 -3.80 -24.96
N ASP A 94 -7.12 -4.84 -25.75
CA ASP A 94 -6.88 -4.80 -27.20
C ASP A 94 -7.88 -3.89 -27.92
N ASN A 95 -9.14 -3.84 -27.44
CA ASN A 95 -10.17 -3.00 -28.03
C ASN A 95 -9.93 -1.51 -27.74
N GLY A 96 -9.57 -0.72 -28.76
CA GLY A 96 -9.27 0.73 -28.66
C GLY A 96 -10.30 1.54 -27.85
N PRO A 97 -11.60 1.57 -28.22
CA PRO A 97 -12.61 2.33 -27.47
C PRO A 97 -12.76 1.88 -26.01
N THR A 98 -12.62 0.58 -25.73
CA THR A 98 -12.66 0.05 -24.36
C THR A 98 -11.38 0.45 -23.60
N ASN A 99 -10.23 0.47 -24.26
CA ASN A 99 -8.96 0.91 -23.70
C ASN A 99 -9.00 2.39 -23.30
N ASP A 100 -9.57 3.25 -24.16
CA ASP A 100 -9.78 4.66 -23.85
C ASP A 100 -10.68 4.85 -22.63
N ARG A 101 -11.79 4.09 -22.56
CA ARG A 101 -12.68 4.09 -21.39
C ARG A 101 -11.99 3.56 -20.14
N LEU A 102 -11.16 2.53 -20.25
CA LEU A 102 -10.40 2.00 -19.12
C LEU A 102 -9.40 3.03 -18.59
N ALA A 103 -8.71 3.75 -19.48
CA ALA A 103 -7.81 4.83 -19.10
C ALA A 103 -8.54 5.96 -18.36
N GLU A 104 -9.71 6.38 -18.85
CA GLU A 104 -10.59 7.34 -18.17
C GLU A 104 -10.97 6.83 -16.77
N LEU A 105 -11.46 5.60 -16.68
CA LEU A 105 -11.87 4.96 -15.43
C LEU A 105 -10.74 4.86 -14.41
N ILE A 106 -9.50 4.54 -14.82
CA ILE A 106 -8.34 4.47 -13.95
C ILE A 106 -8.11 5.81 -13.22
N VAL A 107 -8.28 6.92 -13.93
CA VAL A 107 -8.12 8.27 -13.38
C VAL A 107 -9.35 8.66 -12.55
N GLU A 108 -10.54 8.57 -13.12
CA GLU A 108 -11.77 9.08 -12.51
C GLU A 108 -12.25 8.28 -11.30
N ALA A 109 -12.08 6.95 -11.32
CA ALA A 109 -12.39 6.08 -10.20
C ALA A 109 -11.26 6.04 -9.15
N ARG A 110 -10.21 6.86 -9.31
CA ARG A 110 -9.08 6.95 -8.37
C ARG A 110 -8.43 5.59 -8.09
N ILE A 111 -8.23 4.80 -9.15
CA ILE A 111 -7.72 3.44 -9.02
C ILE A 111 -6.31 3.44 -8.44
N LYS A 112 -5.43 4.35 -8.89
CA LYS A 112 -4.06 4.46 -8.34
C LYS A 112 -4.05 4.69 -6.83
N GLN A 113 -4.86 5.63 -6.34
CA GLN A 113 -4.95 5.94 -4.90
C GLN A 113 -5.52 4.77 -4.11
N THR A 114 -6.52 4.09 -4.68
CA THR A 114 -7.11 2.87 -4.09
C THR A 114 -6.07 1.76 -3.99
N LEU A 115 -5.28 1.52 -5.03
CA LEU A 115 -4.24 0.48 -5.04
C LEU A 115 -3.09 0.80 -4.08
N LEU A 116 -2.67 2.06 -3.98
CA LEU A 116 -1.63 2.48 -3.02
C LEU A 116 -2.10 2.21 -1.57
N ALA A 117 -3.32 2.61 -1.22
CA ALA A 117 -3.88 2.32 0.10
C ALA A 117 -4.11 0.82 0.33
N ALA A 118 -4.53 0.09 -0.70
CA ALA A 118 -4.72 -1.35 -0.65
C ALA A 118 -3.39 -2.10 -0.42
N GLY A 119 -2.31 -1.67 -1.08
CA GLY A 119 -0.97 -2.24 -0.93
C GLY A 119 -0.45 -2.15 0.50
N GLU A 120 -0.66 -1.00 1.14
CA GLU A 120 -0.23 -0.78 2.53
C GLU A 120 -1.03 -1.67 3.50
N GLN A 121 -2.35 -1.72 3.34
CA GLN A 121 -3.21 -2.58 4.15
C GLN A 121 -2.94 -4.06 3.90
N CYS A 122 -2.63 -4.45 2.67
CA CYS A 122 -2.26 -5.82 2.29
C CYS A 122 -1.01 -6.28 3.07
N ALA A 123 0.04 -5.45 3.07
CA ALA A 123 1.27 -5.70 3.83
C ALA A 123 1.01 -5.89 5.34
N ALA A 124 0.08 -5.12 5.92
CA ALA A 124 -0.27 -5.23 7.34
C ALA A 124 -1.23 -6.40 7.65
N MET A 125 -2.28 -6.63 6.86
CA MET A 125 -3.42 -7.48 7.25
C MET A 125 -3.41 -8.89 6.66
N ASN A 126 -2.24 -9.37 6.21
CA ASN A 126 -2.04 -10.67 5.52
C ASN A 126 -2.54 -10.73 4.06
N GLY A 127 -3.31 -9.75 3.62
CA GLY A 127 -3.91 -9.67 2.30
C GLY A 127 -5.02 -8.63 2.28
N ILE A 128 -5.67 -8.43 1.13
CA ILE A 128 -6.87 -7.61 1.00
C ILE A 128 -7.85 -8.26 0.04
N TYR A 129 -9.08 -7.77 0.05
CA TYR A 129 -10.02 -8.02 -1.03
C TYR A 129 -10.27 -6.74 -1.79
N LEU A 130 -10.28 -6.83 -3.12
CA LEU A 130 -10.87 -5.80 -3.98
C LEU A 130 -12.29 -6.22 -4.32
N ARG A 131 -13.21 -5.27 -4.34
CA ARG A 131 -14.59 -5.50 -4.79
C ARG A 131 -15.05 -4.39 -5.71
N VAL A 132 -15.94 -4.73 -6.63
CA VAL A 132 -16.65 -3.75 -7.46
C VAL A 132 -18.07 -3.60 -6.97
N THR A 133 -18.45 -2.36 -6.67
CA THR A 133 -19.80 -1.95 -6.28
C THR A 133 -20.25 -0.77 -7.13
N TRP A 134 -21.50 -0.35 -6.99
CA TRP A 134 -22.00 0.86 -7.63
C TRP A 134 -23.07 1.52 -6.76
N ASP A 135 -23.14 2.84 -6.83
CA ASP A 135 -24.19 3.64 -6.24
C ASP A 135 -24.46 4.79 -7.20
N LYS A 136 -25.58 4.71 -7.91
CA LYS A 136 -25.92 5.68 -8.96
C LYS A 136 -26.37 7.03 -8.41
N GLU A 137 -26.67 7.12 -7.12
CA GLU A 137 -26.99 8.38 -6.47
C GLU A 137 -25.70 9.15 -6.11
N VAL A 138 -24.64 8.41 -5.73
CA VAL A 138 -23.33 8.99 -5.37
C VAL A 138 -22.43 9.19 -6.60
N LEU A 139 -22.36 8.19 -7.48
CA LEU A 139 -21.55 8.17 -8.70
C LEU A 139 -22.39 7.64 -9.88
N PRO A 140 -23.04 8.52 -10.64
CA PRO A 140 -24.02 8.15 -11.66
C PRO A 140 -23.42 7.62 -12.98
N ASP A 141 -22.11 7.72 -13.15
CA ASP A 141 -21.40 7.61 -14.43
C ASP A 141 -20.38 6.48 -14.53
N ARG A 142 -20.04 5.82 -13.40
CA ARG A 142 -19.03 4.75 -13.31
C ARG A 142 -19.19 3.85 -12.08
N PRO A 143 -18.68 2.61 -12.12
CA PRO A 143 -18.60 1.73 -10.96
C PRO A 143 -17.54 2.20 -9.94
N ILE A 144 -17.56 1.57 -8.76
CA ILE A 144 -16.73 1.90 -7.61
C ILE A 144 -15.86 0.68 -7.27
N LEU A 145 -14.54 0.86 -7.34
CA LEU A 145 -13.58 -0.11 -6.83
C LEU A 145 -13.30 0.22 -5.36
N SER A 146 -13.46 -0.74 -4.47
CA SER A 146 -13.21 -0.55 -3.05
C SER A 146 -12.42 -1.70 -2.43
N VAL A 147 -11.70 -1.39 -1.36
CA VAL A 147 -10.89 -2.34 -0.59
C VAL A 147 -11.70 -2.82 0.61
N MET A 148 -11.75 -4.14 0.80
CA MET A 148 -12.34 -4.76 1.97
C MET A 148 -11.25 -5.42 2.80
N GLN A 149 -11.31 -5.19 4.12
CA GLN A 149 -10.39 -5.80 5.06
C GLN A 149 -10.64 -7.31 5.18
N PRO A 150 -9.59 -8.12 5.25
CA PRO A 150 -9.73 -9.57 5.34
C PRO A 150 -10.28 -10.05 6.68
N ASP A 151 -10.22 -9.24 7.74
CA ASP A 151 -10.83 -9.53 9.05
C ASP A 151 -12.35 -9.30 9.08
N ARG A 152 -12.92 -8.81 7.97
CA ARG A 152 -14.34 -8.60 7.71
C ARG A 152 -14.85 -9.37 6.49
N ALA A 153 -14.20 -10.49 6.16
CA ALA A 153 -14.51 -11.32 5.00
C ALA A 153 -14.55 -12.81 5.35
N ASP A 154 -15.59 -13.53 4.92
CA ASP A 154 -15.71 -14.99 5.00
C ASP A 154 -15.58 -15.59 3.58
N PRO A 155 -14.35 -15.96 3.16
CA PRO A 155 -14.10 -16.45 1.81
C PRO A 155 -14.36 -17.96 1.65
N GLU A 156 -14.71 -18.35 0.43
CA GLU A 156 -14.78 -19.75 -0.01
C GLU A 156 -13.76 -20.01 -1.11
N PHE A 157 -12.73 -20.79 -0.78
CA PHE A 157 -11.73 -21.22 -1.74
C PHE A 157 -12.01 -22.64 -2.25
N ARG A 158 -11.81 -22.87 -3.54
CA ARG A 158 -11.74 -24.20 -4.15
C ARG A 158 -10.47 -24.31 -4.95
N HIS A 159 -9.64 -25.32 -4.65
CA HIS A 159 -8.33 -25.49 -5.30
C HIS A 159 -7.44 -24.24 -5.21
N GLY A 160 -7.54 -23.48 -4.10
CA GLY A 160 -6.79 -22.22 -3.91
C GLY A 160 -7.39 -21.00 -4.61
N ILE A 161 -8.48 -21.16 -5.37
CA ILE A 161 -9.14 -20.08 -6.12
C ILE A 161 -10.36 -19.59 -5.34
N LEU A 162 -10.54 -18.27 -5.21
CA LEU A 162 -11.71 -17.68 -4.57
C LEU A 162 -12.95 -17.90 -5.44
N THR A 163 -13.99 -18.50 -4.87
CA THR A 163 -15.24 -18.82 -5.59
C THR A 163 -16.43 -18.00 -5.11
N ALA A 164 -16.39 -17.53 -3.87
CA ALA A 164 -17.36 -16.61 -3.28
C ALA A 164 -16.73 -15.97 -2.04
N VAL A 165 -17.25 -14.82 -1.62
CA VAL A 165 -16.85 -14.18 -0.36
C VAL A 165 -18.03 -13.44 0.25
N THR A 166 -18.19 -13.55 1.57
CA THR A 166 -19.19 -12.77 2.31
C THR A 166 -18.49 -11.69 3.13
N PHE A 167 -18.71 -10.44 2.77
CA PHE A 167 -18.27 -9.32 3.59
C PHE A 167 -19.33 -8.95 4.63
N TRP A 168 -18.92 -8.40 5.76
CA TRP A 168 -19.87 -7.83 6.72
C TRP A 168 -19.41 -6.51 7.31
N ARG A 169 -20.40 -5.68 7.64
CA ARG A 169 -20.22 -4.48 8.46
C ARG A 169 -21.18 -4.49 9.63
N ASP A 170 -20.70 -4.04 10.79
CA ASP A 170 -21.55 -3.79 11.94
C ASP A 170 -22.17 -2.38 11.76
N LEU A 171 -23.50 -2.26 11.77
CA LEU A 171 -24.22 -1.01 11.47
C LEU A 171 -24.46 -0.17 12.73
N THR A 172 -25.05 -0.80 13.75
CA THR A 172 -25.37 -0.20 15.04
C THR A 172 -25.05 -1.17 16.14
N VAL A 173 -24.42 -0.66 17.20
CA VAL A 173 -24.11 -1.38 18.43
C VAL A 173 -24.92 -0.72 19.56
N ASP A 174 -26.14 -1.20 19.78
CA ASP A 174 -27.01 -0.71 20.84
C ASP A 174 -26.60 -1.37 22.17
N GLY A 175 -25.61 -0.76 22.83
CA GLY A 175 -24.98 -1.32 24.03
C GLY A 175 -24.19 -2.61 23.77
N ALA A 176 -23.85 -3.35 24.83
CA ALA A 176 -23.01 -4.56 24.71
C ALA A 176 -23.74 -5.81 24.17
N SER A 177 -25.06 -5.78 24.03
CA SER A 177 -25.86 -6.99 23.79
C SER A 177 -26.40 -7.13 22.37
N THR A 178 -26.68 -6.04 21.67
CA THR A 178 -27.33 -6.09 20.35
C THR A 178 -26.45 -5.49 19.27
N VAL A 179 -26.12 -6.28 18.25
CA VAL A 179 -25.34 -5.87 17.08
C VAL A 179 -26.16 -6.14 15.82
N TRP A 180 -26.36 -5.09 15.02
CA TRP A 180 -26.92 -5.19 13.67
C TRP A 180 -25.80 -5.39 12.66
N ARG A 181 -25.92 -6.41 11.81
CA ARG A 181 -24.92 -6.72 10.78
C ARG A 181 -25.54 -6.81 9.41
N HIS A 182 -24.93 -6.12 8.47
CA HIS A 182 -25.22 -6.25 7.06
C HIS A 182 -24.16 -7.14 6.42
N LEU A 183 -24.62 -8.23 5.79
CA LEU A 183 -23.80 -9.17 5.05
C LEU A 183 -24.02 -8.97 3.56
N GLU A 184 -22.93 -8.97 2.82
CA GLU A 184 -22.89 -8.88 1.36
C GLU A 184 -22.09 -10.04 0.82
N ARG A 185 -22.79 -10.99 0.18
CA ARG A 185 -22.18 -12.17 -0.39
C ARG A 185 -22.01 -12.00 -1.89
N TYR A 186 -20.76 -12.00 -2.33
CA TYR A 186 -20.38 -11.94 -3.73
C TYR A 186 -20.35 -13.38 -4.26
N GLU A 187 -21.18 -13.63 -5.26
CA GLU A 187 -21.22 -14.87 -6.04
C GLU A 187 -21.08 -14.53 -7.53
N PRO A 188 -20.68 -15.49 -8.37
CA PRO A 188 -20.71 -15.28 -9.82
C PRO A 188 -22.09 -14.78 -10.29
N GLY A 189 -22.15 -13.62 -10.96
CA GLY A 189 -23.39 -13.05 -11.50
C GLY A 189 -24.24 -12.18 -10.56
N ARG A 190 -24.03 -12.22 -9.24
CA ARG A 190 -24.90 -11.50 -8.28
C ARG A 190 -24.26 -11.22 -6.94
N ILE A 191 -24.82 -10.25 -6.22
CA ILE A 191 -24.50 -9.94 -4.83
C ILE A 191 -25.74 -10.19 -3.99
N VAL A 192 -25.65 -11.11 -3.03
CA VAL A 192 -26.75 -11.43 -2.11
C VAL A 192 -26.61 -10.60 -0.85
N HIS A 193 -27.67 -9.88 -0.47
CA HIS A 193 -27.67 -9.02 0.71
C HIS A 193 -28.55 -9.59 1.81
N SER A 194 -28.11 -9.44 3.05
CA SER A 194 -28.88 -9.85 4.22
C SER A 194 -28.57 -9.01 5.43
N LEU A 195 -29.57 -8.81 6.26
CA LEU A 195 -29.48 -8.07 7.51
C LEU A 195 -29.73 -9.02 8.66
N TYR A 196 -28.89 -8.97 9.68
CA TYR A 196 -29.00 -9.80 10.88
C TYR A 196 -29.00 -8.94 12.13
N LYS A 197 -29.70 -9.43 13.16
CA LYS A 197 -29.72 -8.86 14.51
C LYS A 197 -29.28 -9.93 15.50
N GLY A 198 -28.11 -9.72 16.12
CA GLY A 198 -27.49 -10.68 17.02
C GLY A 198 -26.68 -10.02 18.14
N THR A 199 -25.60 -10.69 18.56
CA THR A 199 -24.69 -10.24 19.63
C THR A 199 -23.26 -10.17 19.11
N GLY A 200 -22.29 -9.72 19.93
CA GLY A 200 -20.87 -9.67 19.53
C GLY A 200 -20.28 -11.00 19.04
N THR A 201 -20.79 -12.15 19.52
CA THR A 201 -20.26 -13.49 19.24
C THR A 201 -21.22 -14.38 18.43
N ASN A 202 -22.39 -13.86 18.08
CA ASN A 202 -23.45 -14.62 17.39
C ASN A 202 -24.17 -13.73 16.37
N LEU A 203 -24.40 -14.25 15.18
CA LEU A 203 -25.06 -13.52 14.10
C LEU A 203 -26.54 -13.23 14.42
N GLY A 204 -27.18 -14.08 15.21
CA GLY A 204 -28.57 -13.94 15.63
C GLY A 204 -29.56 -14.25 14.51
N LYS A 205 -30.64 -13.50 14.41
CA LYS A 205 -31.73 -13.78 13.45
C LYS A 205 -31.62 -12.92 12.21
N ARG A 206 -31.77 -13.52 11.04
CA ARG A 206 -31.98 -12.82 9.77
C ARG A 206 -33.25 -11.99 9.86
N GLN A 207 -33.17 -10.75 9.42
CA GLN A 207 -34.30 -9.83 9.35
C GLN A 207 -35.04 -10.03 8.02
N PRO A 208 -36.38 -9.95 8.03
CA PRO A 208 -37.19 -10.24 6.86
C PRO A 208 -37.04 -9.22 5.73
N SER A 209 -36.51 -8.02 6.02
CA SER A 209 -36.28 -6.98 5.03
C SER A 209 -35.01 -6.19 5.36
N LEU A 210 -34.30 -5.75 4.33
CA LEU A 210 -33.23 -4.76 4.46
C LEU A 210 -33.75 -3.40 4.96
N GLY A 211 -35.05 -3.11 4.77
CA GLY A 211 -35.71 -1.92 5.29
C GLY A 211 -35.86 -1.88 6.81
N SER A 212 -35.56 -2.98 7.52
CA SER A 212 -35.60 -3.01 8.99
C SER A 212 -34.52 -2.15 9.66
N HIS A 213 -33.53 -1.65 8.90
CA HIS A 213 -32.50 -0.74 9.42
C HIS A 213 -32.28 0.43 8.44
N PRO A 214 -32.15 1.69 8.93
CA PRO A 214 -32.06 2.88 8.06
C PRO A 214 -30.91 2.81 7.04
N GLN A 215 -29.73 2.35 7.45
CA GLN A 215 -28.53 2.27 6.58
C GLN A 215 -28.59 1.22 5.47
N THR A 216 -29.62 0.36 5.45
CA THR A 216 -29.83 -0.67 4.40
C THR A 216 -31.16 -0.50 3.69
N ALA A 217 -31.94 0.53 4.03
CA ALA A 217 -33.27 0.74 3.48
C ALA A 217 -33.26 1.02 1.98
N ASP A 218 -32.28 1.79 1.49
CA ASP A 218 -32.18 2.12 0.06
C ASP A 218 -31.75 0.92 -0.79
N LEU A 219 -30.93 0.02 -0.24
CA LEU A 219 -30.56 -1.24 -0.90
C LEU A 219 -31.78 -2.12 -1.18
N ALA A 220 -32.82 -2.07 -0.34
CA ALA A 220 -34.04 -2.83 -0.53
C ALA A 220 -34.73 -2.52 -1.87
N LYS A 221 -34.58 -1.28 -2.37
CA LYS A 221 -35.15 -0.83 -3.66
C LYS A 221 -34.39 -1.39 -4.87
N SER A 222 -33.14 -1.79 -4.67
CA SER A 222 -32.24 -2.28 -5.73
C SER A 222 -32.24 -3.80 -5.86
N LEU A 223 -32.95 -4.51 -4.99
CA LEU A 223 -33.05 -5.97 -5.03
C LEU A 223 -33.81 -6.42 -6.28
N GLY A 224 -33.35 -7.54 -6.85
CA GLY A 224 -33.98 -8.20 -7.97
C GLY A 224 -35.27 -8.93 -7.58
N PRO A 225 -35.87 -9.68 -8.53
CA PRO A 225 -37.14 -10.37 -8.33
C PRO A 225 -37.13 -11.42 -7.21
N ASP A 226 -35.96 -11.92 -6.84
CA ASP A 226 -35.79 -12.86 -5.73
C ASP A 226 -35.89 -12.20 -4.34
N GLY A 227 -35.89 -10.86 -4.29
CA GLY A 227 -36.01 -10.10 -3.04
C GLY A 227 -34.81 -10.21 -2.13
N GLU A 228 -33.67 -10.72 -2.61
CA GLU A 228 -32.48 -10.95 -1.78
C GLU A 228 -31.16 -10.59 -2.49
N SER A 229 -31.12 -10.57 -3.83
CA SER A 229 -29.88 -10.33 -4.57
C SER A 229 -29.96 -9.21 -5.60
N ILE A 230 -28.80 -8.67 -5.96
CA ILE A 230 -28.62 -7.68 -7.02
C ILE A 230 -27.76 -8.32 -8.10
N ALA A 231 -28.26 -8.33 -9.35
CA ALA A 231 -27.51 -8.85 -10.48
C ALA A 231 -26.34 -7.92 -10.83
N THR A 232 -25.13 -8.45 -10.95
CA THR A 232 -23.94 -7.66 -11.33
C THR A 232 -23.93 -7.37 -12.83
N GLY A 233 -24.48 -8.28 -13.64
CA GLY A 233 -24.33 -8.27 -15.09
C GLY A 233 -22.97 -8.82 -15.57
N TYR A 234 -22.17 -9.38 -14.65
CA TYR A 234 -20.89 -10.02 -14.92
C TYR A 234 -20.94 -11.49 -14.50
N PRO A 235 -20.69 -12.46 -15.40
CA PRO A 235 -20.79 -13.89 -15.07
C PRO A 235 -19.74 -14.36 -14.07
N GLY A 236 -18.64 -13.63 -13.90
CA GLY A 236 -17.61 -13.93 -12.90
C GLY A 236 -17.89 -13.30 -11.53
N LEU A 237 -16.91 -13.41 -10.63
CA LEU A 237 -16.97 -12.87 -9.28
C LEU A 237 -16.58 -11.38 -9.28
N ALA A 238 -17.45 -10.51 -8.75
CA ALA A 238 -17.17 -9.07 -8.62
C ALA A 238 -16.30 -8.73 -7.38
N ALA A 239 -15.48 -9.69 -6.95
CA ALA A 239 -14.54 -9.57 -5.85
C ALA A 239 -13.30 -10.43 -6.13
N ALA A 240 -12.14 -9.96 -5.70
CA ALA A 240 -10.85 -10.63 -5.88
C ALA A 240 -10.09 -10.63 -4.55
N TYR A 241 -9.39 -11.72 -4.25
CA TYR A 241 -8.56 -11.84 -3.03
C TYR A 241 -7.09 -11.74 -3.41
N ILE A 242 -6.37 -10.81 -2.80
CA ILE A 242 -4.95 -10.63 -3.02
C ILE A 242 -4.22 -10.97 -1.72
N PRO A 243 -3.52 -12.12 -1.66
CA PRO A 243 -2.65 -12.41 -0.53
C PRO A 243 -1.44 -11.49 -0.56
N ASN A 244 -0.98 -11.03 0.60
CA ASN A 244 0.25 -10.25 0.65
C ASN A 244 1.47 -11.11 0.30
N MET A 245 1.59 -12.28 0.95
CA MET A 245 2.62 -13.28 0.67
C MET A 245 2.10 -14.67 1.02
N LEU A 246 2.45 -15.68 0.22
CA LEU A 246 2.22 -17.10 0.50
C LEU A 246 3.55 -17.89 0.57
N PRO A 247 3.57 -19.10 1.19
CA PRO A 247 2.52 -19.64 2.05
C PRO A 247 2.45 -18.92 3.40
N ASN A 248 1.34 -19.05 4.10
CA ASN A 248 1.28 -18.66 5.50
C ASN A 248 2.14 -19.63 6.34
N ARG A 249 3.08 -19.10 7.12
CA ARG A 249 4.06 -19.95 7.84
C ARG A 249 3.44 -20.66 9.05
N LEU A 250 2.40 -20.06 9.65
CA LEU A 250 1.66 -20.64 10.77
C LEU A 250 0.65 -21.69 10.30
N ASP A 251 0.10 -21.52 9.10
CA ASP A 251 -0.78 -22.49 8.47
C ASP A 251 -0.44 -22.66 6.98
N ARG A 252 0.42 -23.65 6.70
CA ARG A 252 0.95 -23.93 5.36
C ARG A 252 -0.10 -24.36 4.34
N ALA A 253 -1.26 -24.82 4.80
CA ALA A 253 -2.37 -25.22 3.95
C ALA A 253 -3.39 -24.09 3.72
N SER A 254 -3.26 -22.97 4.45
CA SER A 254 -4.17 -21.85 4.32
C SER A 254 -4.02 -21.16 2.96
N PRO A 255 -5.14 -20.87 2.26
CA PRO A 255 -5.13 -20.04 1.06
C PRO A 255 -4.93 -18.54 1.39
N VAL A 256 -5.04 -18.16 2.67
CA VAL A 256 -4.86 -16.78 3.14
C VAL A 256 -3.37 -16.50 3.32
N GLY A 257 -2.93 -15.32 2.88
CA GLY A 257 -1.54 -14.88 2.97
C GLY A 257 -1.03 -14.65 4.40
N ARG A 258 0.18 -14.06 4.48
CA ARG A 258 0.81 -13.57 5.71
C ARG A 258 1.23 -12.10 5.57
N SER A 259 1.25 -11.39 6.68
CA SER A 259 1.73 -10.00 6.75
C SER A 259 3.25 -9.93 6.64
N ASP A 260 3.77 -8.77 6.27
CA ASP A 260 5.20 -8.43 6.35
C ASP A 260 5.70 -8.38 7.80
N PHE A 261 4.79 -8.32 8.78
CA PHE A 261 5.13 -8.35 10.21
C PHE A 261 5.36 -9.77 10.73
N ASP A 262 5.08 -10.79 9.92
CA ASP A 262 5.29 -12.18 10.33
C ASP A 262 6.75 -12.40 10.71
N GLN A 263 6.98 -12.77 11.99
CA GLN A 263 8.29 -12.91 12.65
C GLN A 263 9.03 -11.60 12.98
N CYS A 264 8.43 -10.43 12.75
CA CYS A 264 9.04 -9.14 13.10
C CYS A 264 8.73 -8.67 14.52
N TYR A 265 7.72 -9.25 15.19
CA TYR A 265 7.29 -8.83 16.54
C TYR A 265 8.40 -8.95 17.60
N ASP A 266 9.29 -9.93 17.44
CA ASP A 266 10.45 -10.14 18.31
C ASP A 266 11.51 -9.03 18.16
N PHE A 267 11.39 -8.16 17.16
CA PHE A 267 12.22 -6.97 16.99
C PHE A 267 11.45 -5.68 17.29
N PHE A 268 10.14 -5.63 17.00
CA PHE A 268 9.30 -4.47 17.34
C PHE A 268 9.24 -4.23 18.84
N ASN A 269 9.02 -5.27 19.64
CA ASN A 269 8.91 -5.13 21.09
C ASN A 269 10.23 -4.70 21.76
N PRO A 270 11.41 -5.27 21.42
CA PRO A 270 12.68 -4.74 21.90
C PRO A 270 12.99 -3.32 21.42
N LEU A 271 12.55 -2.92 20.22
CA LEU A 271 12.70 -1.55 19.74
C LEU A 271 11.95 -0.56 20.64
N ASP A 272 10.67 -0.81 20.89
CA ASP A 272 9.81 -0.01 21.79
C ASP A 272 10.40 0.04 23.21
N ALA A 273 10.89 -1.09 23.72
CA ALA A 273 11.56 -1.16 25.01
C ALA A 273 12.87 -0.36 25.06
N THR A 274 13.66 -0.39 23.98
CA THR A 274 14.93 0.33 23.86
C THR A 274 14.68 1.84 23.88
N TRP A 275 13.71 2.33 23.10
CA TRP A 275 13.33 3.75 23.09
C TRP A 275 12.75 4.21 24.42
N THR A 276 11.89 3.40 25.03
CA THR A 276 11.36 3.69 26.38
C THR A 276 12.47 3.77 27.41
N SER A 277 13.44 2.84 27.36
CA SER A 277 14.61 2.86 28.25
C SER A 277 15.50 4.08 27.98
N TRP A 278 15.71 4.44 26.73
CA TRP A 278 16.55 5.57 26.35
C TRP A 278 15.94 6.90 26.85
N MET A 279 14.64 7.13 26.61
CA MET A 279 13.97 8.33 27.13
C MET A 279 13.98 8.37 28.66
N ARG A 280 13.91 7.21 29.31
CA ARG A 280 14.07 7.11 30.77
C ARG A 280 15.50 7.47 31.20
N ASP A 281 16.53 6.96 30.53
CA ASP A 281 17.93 7.27 30.84
C ASP A 281 18.20 8.77 30.70
N LEU A 282 17.66 9.40 29.64
CA LEU A 282 17.69 10.87 29.48
C LEU A 282 17.02 11.60 30.64
N LYS A 283 15.82 11.15 31.06
CA LYS A 283 15.12 11.76 32.21
C LYS A 283 15.93 11.63 33.50
N LEU A 284 16.52 10.45 33.74
CA LEU A 284 17.27 10.14 34.95
C LEU A 284 18.64 10.82 35.02
N ALA A 285 19.28 11.04 33.88
CA ALA A 285 20.59 11.66 33.78
C ALA A 285 20.56 13.18 33.74
N ARG A 286 19.37 13.81 33.75
CA ARG A 286 19.24 15.25 34.02
C ARG A 286 20.01 15.57 35.30
N SER A 287 20.91 16.56 35.22
CA SER A 287 21.80 16.92 36.33
C SER A 287 20.98 17.32 37.55
N ARG A 288 21.19 16.61 38.66
CA ARG A 288 20.56 16.93 39.94
C ARG A 288 21.59 17.61 40.82
N ILE A 289 21.25 18.79 41.34
CA ILE A 289 22.12 19.50 42.27
C ILE A 289 21.69 19.12 43.69
N ILE A 290 22.57 18.46 44.43
CA ILE A 290 22.35 18.19 45.85
C ILE A 290 22.90 19.39 46.63
N VAL A 291 22.01 20.09 47.33
CA VAL A 291 22.33 21.34 48.05
C VAL A 291 22.03 21.15 49.54
N PRO A 292 22.92 21.59 50.45
CA PRO A 292 22.64 21.57 51.89
C PRO A 292 21.41 22.40 52.23
N LYS A 293 20.59 21.92 53.19
CA LYS A 293 19.35 22.59 53.62
C LYS A 293 19.52 24.09 53.91
N GLY A 294 20.64 24.50 54.49
CA GLY A 294 20.93 25.89 54.85
C GLY A 294 21.00 26.87 53.66
N TYR A 295 20.99 26.38 52.42
CA TYR A 295 21.04 27.17 51.19
C TYR A 295 19.65 27.30 50.52
N LEU A 296 18.64 26.57 51.00
CA LEU A 296 17.26 26.65 50.50
C LEU A 296 16.42 27.62 51.34
N ARG A 297 15.48 28.33 50.71
CA ARG A 297 14.55 29.21 51.42
C ARG A 297 13.48 28.37 52.12
N ASP A 298 13.40 28.49 53.44
CA ASP A 298 12.44 27.77 54.28
C ASP A 298 11.00 28.21 53.97
N ARG A 299 10.13 27.24 53.64
CA ARG A 299 8.69 27.46 53.38
C ARG A 299 7.83 27.39 54.65
N GLY A 300 8.47 27.23 55.82
CA GLY A 300 7.81 27.26 57.12
C GLY A 300 7.40 25.87 57.65
N PRO A 301 7.09 25.77 58.95
CA PRO A 301 6.82 24.50 59.61
C PRO A 301 5.46 23.91 59.22
N GLY A 302 5.45 22.62 58.83
CA GLY A 302 4.22 21.82 58.69
C GLY A 302 3.81 21.36 57.28
N LEU A 303 4.60 21.64 56.24
CA LEU A 303 4.20 21.38 54.84
C LEU A 303 4.40 19.94 54.33
N GLY A 304 4.85 19.01 55.18
CA GLY A 304 5.13 17.62 54.77
C GLY A 304 6.29 17.51 53.77
N ALA A 305 6.64 16.28 53.40
CA ALA A 305 7.66 16.00 52.38
C ALA A 305 6.98 15.29 51.20
N GLU A 306 6.95 15.96 50.05
CA GLU A 306 6.56 15.38 48.77
C GLU A 306 7.82 15.16 47.94
N PHE A 307 7.96 13.98 47.32
CA PHE A 307 9.07 13.69 46.43
C PHE A 307 8.73 14.22 45.03
N ASP A 308 9.32 15.35 44.67
CA ASP A 308 9.22 15.93 43.34
C ASP A 308 10.33 15.34 42.43
N ASP A 309 9.96 14.48 41.48
CA ASP A 309 10.89 13.87 40.51
C ASP A 309 11.41 14.88 39.46
N ASP A 310 10.77 16.03 39.32
CA ASP A 310 11.16 17.09 38.38
C ASP A 310 11.90 18.25 39.08
N ALA A 311 12.12 18.18 40.39
CA ALA A 311 12.94 19.15 41.11
C ALA A 311 14.40 19.12 40.63
N GLU A 312 14.93 20.26 40.20
CA GLU A 312 16.33 20.39 39.75
C GLU A 312 17.32 20.43 40.94
N VAL A 313 16.82 20.75 42.14
CA VAL A 313 17.61 20.93 43.36
C VAL A 313 17.01 20.10 44.51
N TYR A 314 17.82 19.22 45.11
CA TYR A 314 17.40 18.34 46.22
C TYR A 314 18.10 18.68 47.53
N GLU A 315 17.38 18.53 48.65
CA GLU A 315 17.90 18.74 50.02
C GLU A 315 18.86 17.59 50.40
N ALA A 316 20.11 17.93 50.74
CA ALA A 316 21.00 16.97 51.39
C ALA A 316 20.53 16.70 52.84
N LEU A 317 20.77 15.50 53.35
CA LEU A 317 20.67 15.18 54.79
C LEU A 317 21.37 16.28 55.61
N ASN A 318 20.81 16.61 56.79
CA ASN A 318 21.21 17.74 57.64
C ASN A 318 22.67 17.63 58.12
N ILE A 319 23.62 18.02 57.25
CA ILE A 319 25.05 18.04 57.52
C ILE A 319 25.41 19.48 57.93
N PRO A 320 26.06 19.69 59.09
CA PRO A 320 26.50 21.01 59.53
C PRO A 320 27.44 21.66 58.49
N PRO A 321 27.25 22.94 58.13
CA PRO A 321 28.01 23.63 57.08
C PRO A 321 29.50 23.85 57.38
N THR A 322 30.01 23.33 58.51
CA THR A 322 31.38 23.48 59.00
C THR A 322 32.28 22.26 58.74
N GLU A 323 31.75 21.15 58.21
CA GLU A 323 32.56 19.97 57.84
C GLU A 323 33.14 20.11 56.41
N ALA A 324 34.45 19.80 56.27
CA ALA A 324 35.13 19.77 54.99
C ALA A 324 34.54 18.65 54.11
N GLY A 325 33.70 19.04 53.14
CA GLY A 325 32.89 18.13 52.33
C GLY A 325 31.47 18.64 52.07
N ALA A 326 31.02 19.68 52.78
CA ALA A 326 29.72 20.34 52.62
C ALA A 326 29.57 21.20 51.34
N GLY A 327 30.16 20.75 50.22
CA GLY A 327 30.06 21.41 48.92
C GLY A 327 28.85 20.97 48.11
N ILE A 328 28.46 21.79 47.13
CA ILE A 328 27.49 21.40 46.11
C ILE A 328 28.07 20.20 45.35
N THR A 329 27.41 19.05 45.44
CA THR A 329 27.84 17.85 44.70
C THR A 329 27.03 17.76 43.41
N LEU A 330 27.70 17.92 42.28
CA LEU A 330 27.15 17.64 40.96
C LEU A 330 27.21 16.13 40.72
N ASN A 331 26.06 15.46 40.71
CA ASN A 331 25.98 14.06 40.34
C ASN A 331 25.41 13.96 38.91
N GLN A 332 26.30 13.81 37.93
CA GLN A 332 25.92 13.62 36.53
C GLN A 332 26.18 12.17 36.13
N PHE A 333 25.12 11.44 35.79
CA PHE A 333 25.22 10.08 35.28
C PHE A 333 25.56 10.10 33.79
N GLU A 334 26.37 9.13 33.33
CA GLU A 334 26.62 8.93 31.91
C GLU A 334 25.33 8.51 31.20
N ILE A 335 24.98 9.21 30.12
CA ILE A 335 23.84 8.87 29.28
C ILE A 335 24.31 7.85 28.24
N ARG A 336 23.73 6.65 28.24
CA ARG A 336 24.12 5.54 27.35
C ARG A 336 23.53 5.69 25.93
N VAL A 337 23.74 6.86 25.32
CA VAL A 337 23.18 7.23 24.01
C VAL A 337 23.64 6.25 22.92
N ALA A 338 24.95 5.99 22.85
CA ALA A 338 25.52 5.15 21.79
C ALA A 338 25.04 3.69 21.86
N GLN A 339 24.91 3.13 23.08
CA GLN A 339 24.43 1.77 23.29
C GLN A 339 22.93 1.64 22.95
N HIS A 340 22.13 2.65 23.29
CA HIS A 340 20.72 2.68 22.90
C HIS A 340 20.53 2.83 21.39
N MET A 341 21.27 3.75 20.75
CA MET A 341 21.21 3.96 19.31
C MET A 341 21.59 2.70 18.53
N SER A 342 22.74 2.08 18.85
CA SER A 342 23.18 0.83 18.20
C SER A 342 22.19 -0.33 18.39
N THR A 343 21.57 -0.44 19.57
CA THR A 343 20.53 -1.45 19.83
C THR A 343 19.26 -1.17 19.00
N ALA A 344 18.84 0.09 18.91
CA ALA A 344 17.69 0.48 18.10
C ALA A 344 17.94 0.20 16.61
N GLU A 345 19.09 0.59 16.08
CA GLU A 345 19.50 0.31 14.69
C GLU A 345 19.55 -1.19 14.39
N PHE A 346 20.08 -2.00 15.32
CA PHE A 346 20.07 -3.45 15.18
C PHE A 346 18.65 -4.01 15.04
N ASN A 347 17.74 -3.61 15.93
CA ASN A 347 16.35 -4.09 15.90
C ASN A 347 15.64 -3.68 14.61
N VAL A 348 15.80 -2.43 14.17
CA VAL A 348 15.18 -1.97 12.92
C VAL A 348 15.76 -2.74 11.72
N ARG A 349 17.08 -2.88 11.63
CA ARG A 349 17.72 -3.62 10.53
C ARG A 349 17.25 -5.07 10.47
N GLN A 350 17.15 -5.76 11.62
CA GLN A 350 16.67 -7.14 11.66
C GLN A 350 15.18 -7.25 11.29
N ALA A 351 14.34 -6.33 11.77
CA ALA A 351 12.91 -6.32 11.42
C ALA A 351 12.72 -6.11 9.91
N VAL A 352 13.39 -5.12 9.33
CA VAL A 352 13.34 -4.79 7.89
C VAL A 352 13.82 -5.97 7.02
N GLN A 353 14.94 -6.61 7.39
CA GLN A 353 15.47 -7.78 6.69
C GLN A 353 14.54 -9.00 6.79
N THR A 354 13.87 -9.17 7.93
CA THR A 354 12.90 -10.25 8.18
C THR A 354 11.62 -10.05 7.35
N ALA A 355 11.18 -8.79 7.20
CA ALA A 355 10.08 -8.39 6.33
C ALA A 355 10.42 -8.54 4.82
N GLY A 356 11.68 -8.78 4.47
CA GLY A 356 12.09 -8.98 3.08
C GLY A 356 12.56 -7.71 2.38
N TYR A 357 12.97 -6.69 3.13
CA TYR A 357 13.48 -5.44 2.58
C TYR A 357 14.95 -5.22 2.94
N ASP A 358 15.65 -4.47 2.10
CA ASP A 358 17.00 -3.99 2.36
C ASP A 358 16.98 -2.74 3.23
N ALA A 359 17.96 -2.60 4.12
CA ALA A 359 18.02 -1.49 5.08
C ALA A 359 18.22 -0.12 4.39
N GLN A 360 18.74 -0.10 3.16
CA GLN A 360 18.82 1.10 2.33
C GLN A 360 17.44 1.71 2.02
N ALA A 361 16.40 0.90 1.87
CA ALA A 361 15.03 1.40 1.64
C ALA A 361 14.51 2.24 2.83
N PHE A 362 15.13 2.10 4.00
CA PHE A 362 14.81 2.82 5.23
C PHE A 362 15.88 3.87 5.59
N GLY A 363 16.77 4.22 4.64
CA GLY A 363 17.77 5.27 4.81
C GLY A 363 18.95 4.89 5.72
N MET A 364 19.16 3.61 6.04
CA MET A 364 20.17 3.20 7.03
C MET A 364 21.60 3.16 6.50
N ASP A 365 21.78 2.82 5.23
CA ASP A 365 23.10 2.55 4.65
C ASP A 365 23.57 3.65 3.67
N GLY A 366 23.04 4.87 3.85
CA GLY A 366 23.34 6.07 3.05
C GLY A 366 24.67 6.75 3.40
N GLY A 367 25.80 6.06 3.21
CA GLY A 367 27.11 6.70 3.24
C GLY A 367 27.38 7.47 1.94
N GLY A 368 27.77 8.75 2.03
CA GLY A 368 27.93 9.70 0.92
C GLY A 368 29.05 9.43 -0.11
N GLN A 369 29.41 8.17 -0.33
CA GLN A 369 30.28 7.78 -1.44
C GLN A 369 29.40 7.47 -2.66
N PRO A 370 29.76 7.95 -3.86
CA PRO A 370 29.05 7.56 -5.08
C PRO A 370 29.22 6.05 -5.29
N ILE A 371 28.10 5.33 -5.20
CA ILE A 371 28.03 3.89 -5.39
C ILE A 371 27.77 3.56 -6.86
N THR A 372 28.32 2.44 -7.32
CA THR A 372 28.16 1.96 -8.71
C THR A 372 26.78 1.30 -8.92
N ALA A 373 26.29 1.21 -10.16
CA ALA A 373 24.97 0.63 -10.48
C ALA A 373 24.81 -0.82 -9.96
N THR A 374 25.84 -1.64 -10.14
CA THR A 374 25.85 -3.03 -9.67
C THR A 374 25.78 -3.12 -8.15
N GLU A 375 26.38 -2.15 -7.44
CA GLU A 375 26.31 -2.08 -5.99
C GLU A 375 24.94 -1.61 -5.51
N VAL A 376 24.29 -0.68 -6.21
CA VAL A 376 22.89 -0.32 -5.96
C VAL A 376 21.99 -1.55 -6.12
N ASN A 377 22.12 -2.27 -7.24
CA ASN A 377 21.32 -3.47 -7.51
C ASN A 377 21.57 -4.57 -6.47
N ALA A 378 22.82 -4.77 -6.05
CA ALA A 378 23.14 -5.72 -4.99
C ALA A 378 22.52 -5.31 -3.64
N ARG A 379 22.47 -4.01 -3.35
CA ARG A 379 21.89 -3.45 -2.11
C ARG A 379 20.36 -3.35 -2.12
N THR A 380 19.70 -3.49 -3.27
CA THR A 380 18.23 -3.46 -3.39
C THR A 380 17.62 -4.80 -3.82
N SER A 381 18.46 -5.82 -4.06
CA SER A 381 18.06 -7.11 -4.61
C SER A 381 17.00 -7.83 -3.78
N ARG A 382 17.05 -7.73 -2.44
CA ARG A 382 16.06 -8.39 -1.58
C ARG A 382 14.72 -7.69 -1.67
N SER A 383 14.73 -6.36 -1.59
CA SER A 383 13.53 -5.54 -1.75
C SER A 383 12.86 -5.80 -3.10
N MET A 384 13.64 -5.87 -4.18
CA MET A 384 13.10 -6.16 -5.52
C MET A 384 12.56 -7.59 -5.63
N GLY A 385 13.26 -8.60 -5.08
CA GLY A 385 12.73 -9.96 -5.03
C GLY A 385 11.40 -10.07 -4.28
N THR A 386 11.22 -9.31 -3.20
CA THR A 386 9.95 -9.23 -2.46
C THR A 386 8.88 -8.52 -3.28
N ARG A 387 9.22 -7.41 -3.93
CA ARG A 387 8.32 -6.69 -4.85
C ARG A 387 7.83 -7.60 -5.98
N ASP A 388 8.72 -8.31 -6.65
CA ASP A 388 8.39 -9.18 -7.78
C ASP A 388 7.49 -10.35 -7.36
N ALA A 389 7.75 -10.94 -6.19
CA ALA A 389 6.86 -11.95 -5.62
C ALA A 389 5.46 -11.40 -5.38
N LYS A 390 5.34 -10.17 -4.85
CA LYS A 390 4.06 -9.50 -4.65
C LYS A 390 3.36 -9.18 -5.97
N ILE A 391 4.10 -8.69 -6.97
CA ILE A 391 3.57 -8.46 -8.33
C ILE A 391 2.90 -9.73 -8.86
N GLY A 392 3.53 -10.90 -8.68
CA GLY A 392 2.94 -12.18 -9.08
C GLY A 392 1.57 -12.48 -8.47
N TYR A 393 1.29 -12.02 -7.25
CA TYR A 393 -0.04 -12.15 -6.61
C TYR A 393 -1.02 -11.05 -7.04
N TRP A 394 -0.52 -9.84 -7.28
CA TRP A 394 -1.35 -8.69 -7.66
C TRP A 394 -1.83 -8.76 -9.12
N THR A 395 -0.95 -9.09 -10.07
CA THR A 395 -1.24 -9.07 -11.51
C THR A 395 -2.51 -9.86 -11.90
N PRO A 396 -2.66 -11.15 -11.57
CA PRO A 396 -3.81 -11.93 -12.04
C PRO A 396 -5.13 -11.43 -11.45
N GLU A 397 -5.14 -11.05 -10.17
CA GLU A 397 -6.32 -10.61 -9.42
C GLU A 397 -6.73 -9.18 -9.81
N LEU A 398 -5.76 -8.30 -10.08
CA LEU A 398 -6.02 -6.96 -10.60
C LEU A 398 -6.64 -7.01 -12.00
N ALA A 399 -6.14 -7.90 -12.87
CA ALA A 399 -6.75 -8.13 -14.18
C ALA A 399 -8.20 -8.64 -14.02
N SER A 400 -8.45 -9.63 -13.15
CA SER A 400 -9.79 -10.20 -12.95
C SER A 400 -10.79 -9.21 -12.34
N ILE A 401 -10.37 -8.35 -11.40
CA ILE A 401 -11.29 -7.35 -10.83
C ILE A 401 -11.58 -6.20 -11.81
N LEU A 402 -10.62 -5.83 -12.66
CA LEU A 402 -10.82 -4.79 -13.68
C LEU A 402 -11.67 -5.29 -14.85
N GLU A 403 -11.60 -6.57 -15.19
CA GLU A 403 -12.57 -7.23 -16.08
C GLU A 403 -14.00 -7.10 -15.52
N ALA A 404 -14.19 -7.43 -14.23
CA ALA A 404 -15.47 -7.24 -13.55
C ALA A 404 -15.90 -5.76 -13.53
N PHE A 405 -14.94 -4.85 -13.38
CA PHE A 405 -15.17 -3.40 -13.39
C PHE A 405 -15.73 -2.94 -14.75
N LEU A 406 -15.12 -3.34 -15.86
CA LEU A 406 -15.60 -3.04 -17.22
C LEU A 406 -16.98 -3.68 -17.50
N ALA A 407 -17.19 -4.91 -17.04
CA ALA A 407 -18.47 -5.60 -17.19
C ALA A 407 -19.61 -4.89 -16.44
N ILE A 408 -19.33 -4.40 -15.23
CA ILE A 408 -20.30 -3.64 -14.44
C ILE A 408 -20.51 -2.23 -15.02
N ASP A 409 -19.47 -1.57 -15.54
CA ASP A 409 -19.61 -0.29 -16.28
C ASP A 409 -20.56 -0.45 -17.47
N ARG A 410 -20.42 -1.54 -18.24
CA ARG A 410 -21.35 -1.89 -19.32
C ARG A 410 -22.76 -2.17 -18.81
N ALA A 411 -22.91 -3.10 -17.86
CA ALA A 411 -24.22 -3.61 -17.47
C ALA A 411 -25.05 -2.61 -16.65
N GLN A 412 -24.41 -1.82 -15.79
CA GLN A 412 -25.11 -0.91 -14.88
C GLN A 412 -25.19 0.51 -15.45
N PHE A 413 -24.25 0.93 -16.29
CA PHE A 413 -24.17 2.30 -16.81
C PHE A 413 -24.38 2.39 -18.33
N ASN A 414 -24.80 1.29 -18.97
CA ASN A 414 -25.10 1.21 -20.41
C ASN A 414 -23.93 1.67 -21.31
N ARG A 415 -22.69 1.46 -20.87
CA ARG A 415 -21.50 1.81 -21.65
C ARG A 415 -21.26 0.74 -22.74
N PRO A 416 -20.86 1.14 -23.96
CA PRO A 416 -20.68 0.20 -25.08
C PRO A 416 -19.35 -0.58 -25.02
N ASN A 417 -18.84 -0.86 -23.83
CA ASN A 417 -17.54 -1.50 -23.62
C ASN A 417 -17.59 -2.97 -24.06
N VAL A 418 -16.50 -3.46 -24.65
CA VAL A 418 -16.29 -4.90 -24.83
C VAL A 418 -15.66 -5.44 -23.53
N VAL A 419 -16.22 -6.51 -22.97
CA VAL A 419 -15.68 -7.08 -21.73
C VAL A 419 -14.50 -7.97 -22.10
N GLU A 420 -13.31 -7.44 -21.87
CA GLU A 420 -12.03 -8.12 -22.09
C GLU A 420 -11.23 -8.08 -20.79
N ARG A 421 -10.45 -9.14 -20.54
CA ARG A 421 -9.56 -9.20 -19.38
C ARG A 421 -8.34 -8.31 -19.66
N PRO A 422 -8.07 -7.27 -18.86
CA PRO A 422 -6.92 -6.39 -19.11
C PRO A 422 -5.57 -7.08 -18.89
N THR A 423 -4.59 -6.67 -19.67
CA THR A 423 -3.17 -6.95 -19.44
C THR A 423 -2.65 -5.96 -18.41
N VAL A 424 -1.89 -6.43 -17.43
CA VAL A 424 -1.34 -5.62 -16.33
C VAL A 424 0.17 -5.81 -16.27
N GLU A 425 0.92 -4.74 -16.52
CA GLU A 425 2.38 -4.74 -16.55
C GLU A 425 2.93 -3.74 -15.53
N PHE A 426 3.65 -4.24 -14.52
CA PHE A 426 4.29 -3.37 -13.54
C PHE A 426 5.62 -2.83 -14.10
N PRO A 427 5.96 -1.56 -13.82
CA PRO A 427 7.23 -0.99 -14.26
C PRO A 427 8.41 -1.70 -13.60
N GLU A 428 9.58 -1.63 -14.22
CA GLU A 428 10.81 -2.10 -13.59
C GLU A 428 11.14 -1.23 -12.37
N GLY A 429 11.49 -1.87 -11.24
CA GLY A 429 11.63 -1.19 -9.95
C GLY A 429 12.90 -0.34 -9.79
N VAL A 430 13.87 -0.45 -10.71
CA VAL A 430 15.10 0.33 -10.73
C VAL A 430 15.14 1.14 -12.02
N SER A 431 14.85 2.44 -11.93
CA SER A 431 15.20 3.34 -13.02
C SER A 431 16.71 3.59 -13.00
N GLU A 432 17.40 3.20 -14.06
CA GLU A 432 18.81 3.56 -14.23
C GLU A 432 18.96 5.08 -14.32
N THR A 433 20.00 5.63 -13.68
CA THR A 433 20.26 7.07 -13.80
C THR A 433 20.67 7.41 -15.23
N ALA A 434 20.33 8.61 -15.71
CA ALA A 434 20.73 9.06 -17.05
C ALA A 434 22.25 8.97 -17.30
N LEU A 435 23.06 9.17 -16.25
CA LEU A 435 24.51 9.01 -16.33
C LEU A 435 24.94 7.55 -16.58
N GLN A 436 24.27 6.59 -15.96
CA GLN A 436 24.54 5.16 -16.16
C GLN A 436 24.16 4.74 -17.57
N ILE A 437 22.97 5.11 -18.03
CA ILE A 437 22.50 4.83 -19.40
C ILE A 437 23.49 5.41 -20.42
N ALA A 438 23.90 6.68 -20.25
CA ALA A 438 24.88 7.31 -21.12
C ALA A 438 26.24 6.59 -21.12
N THR A 439 26.72 6.16 -19.95
CA THR A 439 27.98 5.42 -19.82
C THR A 439 27.90 4.04 -20.50
N THR A 440 26.81 3.31 -20.31
CA THR A 440 26.56 2.02 -20.96
C THR A 440 26.48 2.17 -22.48
N ILE A 441 25.73 3.17 -22.96
CA ILE A 441 25.64 3.50 -24.39
C ILE A 441 27.02 3.86 -24.96
N GLU A 442 27.84 4.65 -24.27
CA GLU A 442 29.20 5.00 -24.70
C GLU A 442 30.06 3.76 -24.86
N MET A 443 30.10 2.89 -23.84
CA MET A 443 30.91 1.68 -23.85
C MET A 443 30.51 0.72 -24.97
N LEU A 444 29.21 0.48 -25.14
CA LEU A 444 28.66 -0.41 -26.19
C LEU A 444 28.83 0.20 -27.59
N SER A 445 28.65 1.52 -27.72
CA SER A 445 28.88 2.26 -28.97
C SER A 445 30.35 2.20 -29.39
N ARG A 446 31.28 2.41 -28.45
CA ARG A 446 32.72 2.34 -28.71
C ARG A 446 33.16 0.94 -29.11
N ALA A 447 32.54 -0.10 -28.57
CA ALA A 447 32.77 -1.49 -28.96
C ALA A 447 32.14 -1.87 -30.31
N GLY A 448 31.33 -1.00 -30.93
CA GLY A 448 30.60 -1.30 -32.16
C GLY A 448 29.51 -2.36 -31.97
N ALA A 449 29.03 -2.57 -30.74
CA ALA A 449 28.15 -3.68 -30.38
C ALA A 449 26.65 -3.38 -30.53
N ILE A 450 26.26 -2.12 -30.76
CA ILE A 450 24.85 -1.69 -30.83
C ILE A 450 24.61 -0.70 -31.98
N SER A 451 23.42 -0.76 -32.57
CA SER A 451 22.99 0.15 -33.64
C SER A 451 22.53 1.51 -33.08
N THR A 452 22.41 2.53 -33.94
CA THR A 452 21.88 3.85 -33.55
C THR A 452 20.46 3.75 -32.98
N GLU A 453 19.62 2.89 -33.56
CA GLU A 453 18.27 2.63 -33.04
C GLU A 453 18.30 2.06 -31.62
N THR A 454 19.16 1.07 -31.35
CA THR A 454 19.32 0.51 -30.02
C THR A 454 19.83 1.55 -29.01
N LYS A 455 20.70 2.48 -29.43
CA LYS A 455 21.16 3.59 -28.56
C LYS A 455 20.00 4.51 -28.17
N VAL A 456 19.18 4.93 -29.14
CA VAL A 456 18.01 5.79 -28.89
C VAL A 456 17.01 5.08 -27.99
N ARG A 457 16.72 3.80 -28.24
CA ARG A 457 15.79 3.00 -27.42
C ARG A 457 16.30 2.79 -25.98
N LEU A 458 17.61 2.62 -25.79
CA LEU A 458 18.20 2.55 -24.45
C LEU A 458 18.17 3.91 -23.73
N ALA A 459 18.34 5.02 -24.45
CA ALA A 459 18.26 6.37 -23.89
C ALA A 459 16.82 6.79 -23.54
N HIS A 460 15.84 6.29 -24.30
CA HIS A 460 14.43 6.63 -24.20
C HIS A 460 13.56 5.36 -24.27
N PRO A 461 13.49 4.58 -23.17
CA PRO A 461 12.72 3.33 -23.15
C PRO A 461 11.21 3.57 -23.25
N ASP A 462 10.73 4.73 -22.82
CA ASP A 462 9.31 5.09 -22.81
C ASP A 462 8.79 5.62 -24.16
N TRP A 463 9.67 5.76 -25.16
CA TRP A 463 9.29 6.27 -26.47
C TRP A 463 8.66 5.18 -27.33
N ASP A 464 7.63 5.56 -28.08
CA ASP A 464 7.01 4.67 -29.04
C ASP A 464 7.91 4.44 -30.28
N GLU A 465 7.50 3.51 -31.14
CA GLU A 465 8.29 3.17 -32.31
C GLU A 465 8.40 4.33 -33.32
N GLN A 466 7.44 5.26 -33.32
CA GLN A 466 7.43 6.40 -34.24
C GLN A 466 8.44 7.46 -33.80
N ASP A 467 8.47 7.78 -32.51
CA ASP A 467 9.40 8.73 -31.90
C ASP A 467 10.84 8.23 -32.01
N VAL A 468 11.09 6.94 -31.74
CA VAL A 468 12.42 6.33 -31.90
C VAL A 468 12.89 6.43 -33.35
N LYS A 469 12.02 6.12 -34.33
CA LYS A 469 12.37 6.22 -35.77
C LYS A 469 12.67 7.65 -36.19
N ALA A 470 11.87 8.61 -35.72
CA ALA A 470 12.05 10.03 -36.03
C ALA A 470 13.41 10.53 -35.52
N GLU A 471 13.81 10.14 -34.32
CA GLU A 471 15.09 10.54 -33.73
C GLU A 471 16.28 9.87 -34.40
N VAL A 472 16.19 8.57 -34.70
CA VAL A 472 17.22 7.87 -35.47
C VAL A 472 17.44 8.52 -36.83
N ALA A 473 16.36 8.92 -37.51
CA ALA A 473 16.44 9.62 -38.80
C ALA A 473 17.16 10.97 -38.68
N LYS A 474 16.88 11.75 -37.63
CA LYS A 474 17.59 13.00 -37.35
C LYS A 474 19.08 12.76 -37.12
N ILE A 475 19.43 11.79 -36.27
CA ILE A 475 20.83 11.46 -35.95
C ILE A 475 21.58 11.02 -37.21
N LEU A 476 20.98 10.19 -38.07
CA LEU A 476 21.59 9.75 -39.32
C LEU A 476 21.76 10.89 -40.32
N ALA A 477 20.80 11.82 -40.38
CA ALA A 477 20.89 13.02 -41.20
C ALA A 477 22.02 13.96 -40.74
N GLU A 478 22.16 14.18 -39.42
CA GLU A 478 23.24 14.99 -38.84
C GLU A 478 24.63 14.39 -39.08
N LEU A 479 24.74 13.06 -39.02
CA LEU A 479 25.99 12.34 -39.27
C LEU A 479 26.35 12.26 -40.78
N GLY A 480 25.53 12.82 -41.67
CA GLY A 480 25.73 12.75 -43.12
C GLY A 480 25.61 11.33 -43.68
N MET A 481 25.00 10.42 -42.93
CA MET A 481 24.77 9.01 -43.29
C MET A 481 23.32 8.75 -43.72
N ALA A 482 22.57 9.80 -44.05
CA ALA A 482 21.26 9.66 -44.66
C ALA A 482 21.42 8.90 -45.99
N VAL A 483 20.93 7.65 -46.01
CA VAL A 483 20.87 6.86 -47.23
C VAL A 483 19.88 7.53 -48.15
N ALA A 484 20.37 8.21 -49.18
CA ALA A 484 19.53 8.66 -50.27
C ALA A 484 18.91 7.43 -50.94
N ASP A 485 17.58 7.44 -51.07
CA ASP A 485 16.81 6.38 -51.70
C ASP A 485 17.42 5.98 -53.07
N PRO A 486 17.89 4.72 -53.25
CA PRO A 486 18.54 4.27 -54.49
C PRO A 486 17.64 4.38 -55.72
N THR A 487 16.33 4.53 -55.53
CA THR A 487 15.36 4.65 -56.64
C THR A 487 15.32 6.03 -57.28
N ARG A 488 15.94 7.06 -56.67
CA ARG A 488 15.91 8.44 -57.18
C ARG A 488 17.11 8.87 -58.03
N VAL A 489 18.14 8.04 -58.16
CA VAL A 489 19.42 8.41 -58.83
C VAL A 489 19.50 7.93 -60.29
N GLY A 490 18.43 7.36 -60.84
CA GLY A 490 18.43 6.77 -62.19
C GLY A 490 17.62 7.49 -63.29
N ALA A 491 16.90 8.58 -63.00
CA ALA A 491 15.90 9.14 -63.91
C ALA A 491 16.35 10.36 -64.75
N ASP A 492 17.58 10.87 -64.60
CA ASP A 492 17.98 12.15 -65.19
C ASP A 492 19.04 12.05 -66.31
N ASN A 493 19.10 10.95 -67.07
CA ASN A 493 20.03 10.92 -68.22
C ASN A 493 19.56 10.09 -69.43
N VAL A 494 18.37 10.39 -69.94
CA VAL A 494 17.96 10.00 -71.29
C VAL A 494 17.82 11.28 -72.13
N PRO A 495 18.61 11.49 -73.20
CA PRO A 495 18.41 12.63 -74.10
C PRO A 495 17.09 12.46 -74.88
N PRO A 496 16.32 13.53 -75.12
CA PRO A 496 15.04 13.42 -75.81
C PRO A 496 15.24 13.12 -77.31
N PRO A 497 14.35 12.34 -77.95
CA PRO A 497 14.32 12.18 -79.40
C PRO A 497 13.75 13.44 -80.06
N ALA A 498 14.22 13.71 -81.28
CA ALA A 498 13.86 14.89 -82.07
C ALA A 498 12.43 14.80 -82.67
N GLY A 499 11.71 15.92 -82.59
CA GLY A 499 10.65 16.32 -83.52
C GLY A 499 9.25 15.72 -83.31
N ASP A 500 8.31 16.52 -82.80
CA ASP A 500 7.15 17.01 -83.54
C ASP A 500 6.34 17.97 -82.65
N GLU A 501 6.03 19.16 -83.18
CA GLU A 501 5.25 20.22 -82.52
C GLU A 501 3.76 19.84 -82.45
N PRO A 502 3.05 20.16 -81.35
CA PRO A 502 1.60 20.31 -81.37
C PRO A 502 1.15 21.78 -81.30
N GLU A 503 0.12 22.07 -82.09
CA GLU A 503 -0.66 23.31 -82.19
C GLU A 503 -1.35 23.72 -80.87
N PRO A 504 -1.75 25.00 -80.71
CA PRO A 504 -2.12 25.60 -79.41
C PRO A 504 -3.58 25.34 -79.00
N GLU A 505 -3.79 25.40 -77.67
CA GLU A 505 -5.08 25.31 -76.96
C GLU A 505 -5.97 26.55 -77.23
N ASP A 506 -7.25 26.30 -77.53
CA ASP A 506 -8.32 27.31 -77.49
C ASP A 506 -8.92 27.36 -76.07
N ASP A 507 -8.72 28.48 -75.38
CA ASP A 507 -9.36 28.88 -74.14
C ASP A 507 -10.74 29.52 -74.42
N GLU A 508 -11.84 28.93 -73.94
CA GLU A 508 -13.09 29.66 -73.71
C GLU A 508 -13.40 29.74 -72.21
N ALA A 509 -13.23 30.94 -71.67
CA ALA A 509 -13.66 31.36 -70.36
C ALA A 509 -15.09 31.94 -70.42
N GLU A 510 -16.00 31.45 -69.57
CA GLU A 510 -17.31 32.09 -69.38
C GLU A 510 -17.37 32.77 -68.00
N GLN A 511 -17.64 34.08 -68.05
CA GLN A 511 -17.60 35.05 -66.95
C GLN A 511 -18.89 35.05 -66.12
N VAL A 512 -18.76 35.37 -64.82
CA VAL A 512 -19.87 35.67 -63.90
C VAL A 512 -20.26 37.16 -64.05
N PRO A 513 -21.56 37.53 -64.12
CA PRO A 513 -21.95 38.93 -64.28
C PRO A 513 -22.15 39.64 -62.94
N GLU A 514 -21.72 40.89 -62.87
CA GLU A 514 -22.11 41.86 -61.84
C GLU A 514 -22.85 43.02 -62.54
N PHE A 515 -24.10 43.27 -62.15
CA PHE A 515 -24.89 44.43 -62.60
C PHE A 515 -25.26 45.27 -61.37
N ALA A 516 -24.96 46.57 -61.44
CA ALA A 516 -25.43 47.57 -60.49
C ALA A 516 -26.51 48.45 -61.13
N GLY A 517 -27.56 48.78 -60.35
CA GLY A 517 -28.29 50.04 -60.47
C GLY A 517 -29.71 49.97 -61.03
N GLY A 518 -30.70 49.98 -60.12
CA GLY A 518 -32.13 50.19 -60.36
C GLY A 518 -32.90 50.17 -59.06
#